data_AF-A0A319DDY0-F1
#
_entry.id   AF-A0A319DDY0-F1
#
_cell.length_a   1.000
_cell.length_b   1.000
_cell.length_c   1.000
_cell.angle_alpha   90.00
_cell.angle_beta   90.00
_cell.angle_gamma   90.00
#
_symmetry.space_group_name_H-M   'P 1'
#
loop_
_entity.id
_entity.type
_entity.pdbx_description
1 polymer ?
#
loop_
_entity_poly.entity_id
_entity_poly.type
_entity_poly.pdbx_seq_one_letter_code
_entity_poly.pdbx_strand_id
1 'polypeptide(L)'
;MSSDPLNVISCAQVIGGGGGIGKAIAEYLITRGKNVILAGRTDANLAATAHEIGASAYYLLDVGVVTDIRGPMHLTKRFLSHLRAKPHALIINLTSIVAFVPFRLVNPGYNGTKAWLHSWTVILRTALDRAGANIRAVEIVPPTVGTDLHREAPDPDNNKKDKNPAALTVEEVIEEVVVGLVRGGGIIGAGPSVGVVKRWYRDFEGTYEAMMVIK
;
A
#
# COMPACT_ATOMS: atom_id res chain seq x y z
N MET A 1 15.85 19.15 -7.94
CA MET A 1 14.38 19.20 -7.77
C MET A 1 13.91 17.78 -7.54
N SER A 2 13.40 17.44 -6.35
CA SER A 2 12.75 16.14 -6.18
C SER A 2 11.46 16.15 -7.01
N SER A 3 11.42 15.44 -8.13
CA SER A 3 10.21 15.33 -8.93
C SER A 3 9.27 14.37 -8.22
N ASP A 4 8.22 14.91 -7.59
CA ASP A 4 7.12 14.12 -7.05
C ASP A 4 6.74 13.01 -8.06
N PRO A 5 6.86 11.72 -7.67
CA PRO A 5 6.67 10.61 -8.60
C PRO A 5 5.27 10.58 -9.20
N LEU A 6 4.29 11.25 -8.57
CA LEU A 6 2.93 11.34 -9.07
C LEU A 6 2.80 12.30 -10.25
N ASN A 7 3.73 13.24 -10.45
CA ASN A 7 3.62 14.20 -11.55
C ASN A 7 3.70 13.54 -12.93
N VAL A 8 4.40 12.41 -13.05
CA VAL A 8 4.61 11.69 -14.32
C VAL A 8 3.65 10.51 -14.52
N ILE A 9 2.78 10.24 -13.54
CA ILE A 9 1.76 9.19 -13.62
C ILE A 9 0.45 9.86 -14.08
N SER A 10 -0.28 9.24 -15.01
CA SER A 10 -1.56 9.76 -15.52
C SER A 10 -2.78 8.96 -15.08
N CYS A 11 -2.58 7.69 -14.70
CA CYS A 11 -3.64 6.76 -14.34
C CYS A 11 -3.21 5.92 -13.14
N ALA A 12 -4.15 5.61 -12.25
CA ALA A 12 -3.94 4.73 -11.11
C ALA A 12 -5.09 3.73 -10.95
N GLN A 13 -4.75 2.48 -10.65
CA GLN A 13 -5.72 1.50 -10.20
C GLN A 13 -5.58 1.31 -8.69
N VAL A 14 -6.68 1.43 -7.96
CA VAL A 14 -6.69 1.33 -6.49
C VAL A 14 -7.56 0.16 -6.05
N ILE A 15 -6.90 -0.87 -5.52
CA ILE A 15 -7.57 -2.04 -4.95
C ILE A 15 -7.98 -1.75 -3.51
N GLY A 16 -9.20 -2.15 -3.14
CA GLY A 16 -9.80 -1.72 -1.88
C GLY A 16 -10.24 -0.26 -1.91
N GLY A 17 -10.44 0.31 -3.11
CA GLY A 17 -10.77 1.73 -3.30
C GLY A 17 -12.15 2.16 -2.81
N GLY A 18 -12.98 1.22 -2.33
CA GLY A 18 -14.33 1.50 -1.82
C GLY A 18 -14.37 1.99 -0.36
N GLY A 19 -13.24 2.15 0.33
CA GLY A 19 -13.24 2.65 1.71
C GLY A 19 -11.85 2.76 2.34
N GLY A 20 -11.80 3.32 3.55
CA GLY A 20 -10.58 3.45 4.35
C GLY A 20 -9.42 4.10 3.60
N ILE A 21 -8.21 3.56 3.78
CA ILE A 21 -6.98 4.07 3.17
C ILE A 21 -7.05 4.02 1.63
N GLY A 22 -7.68 2.99 1.05
CA GLY A 22 -7.78 2.86 -0.41
C GLY A 22 -8.60 3.98 -1.04
N LYS A 23 -9.77 4.31 -0.47
CA LYS A 23 -10.58 5.45 -0.92
C LYS A 23 -9.83 6.77 -0.78
N ALA A 24 -9.17 7.01 0.34
CA ALA A 24 -8.45 8.27 0.55
C ALA A 24 -7.24 8.43 -0.38
N ILE A 25 -6.53 7.34 -0.71
CA ILE A 25 -5.49 7.37 -1.76
C ILE A 25 -6.12 7.70 -3.11
N ALA A 26 -7.27 7.12 -3.45
CA ALA A 26 -7.96 7.39 -4.70
C ALA A 26 -8.39 8.86 -4.80
N GLU A 27 -9.01 9.41 -3.76
CA GLU A 27 -9.39 10.83 -3.67
C GLU A 27 -8.17 11.73 -3.85
N TYR A 28 -7.10 11.47 -3.11
CA TYR A 28 -5.86 12.22 -3.24
C TYR A 28 -5.34 12.22 -4.68
N LEU A 29 -5.29 11.06 -5.33
CA LEU A 29 -4.86 10.97 -6.73
C LEU A 29 -5.79 11.73 -7.68
N ILE A 30 -7.10 11.73 -7.45
CA ILE A 30 -8.06 12.52 -8.25
C ILE A 30 -7.80 14.01 -8.09
N THR A 31 -7.54 14.51 -6.85
CA THR A 31 -7.17 15.92 -6.64
C THR A 31 -5.87 16.31 -7.35
N ARG A 32 -5.01 15.33 -7.65
CA ARG A 32 -3.77 15.48 -8.43
C ARG A 32 -3.99 15.31 -9.94
N GLY A 33 -5.25 15.27 -10.40
CA GLY A 33 -5.64 15.19 -11.81
C GLY A 33 -5.41 13.82 -12.43
N LYS A 34 -5.41 12.74 -11.64
CA LYS A 34 -5.18 11.37 -12.14
C LYS A 34 -6.50 10.70 -12.51
N ASN A 35 -6.48 9.93 -13.60
CA ASN A 35 -7.58 9.02 -13.89
C ASN A 35 -7.50 7.83 -12.92
N VAL A 36 -8.51 7.66 -12.08
CA VAL A 36 -8.50 6.62 -11.04
C VAL A 36 -9.53 5.55 -11.37
N ILE A 37 -9.10 4.29 -11.32
CA ILE A 37 -9.94 3.11 -11.48
C ILE A 37 -10.00 2.38 -10.14
N LEU A 38 -11.19 2.19 -9.58
CA LEU A 38 -11.37 1.46 -8.33
C LEU A 38 -11.52 -0.04 -8.58
N ALA A 39 -11.03 -0.86 -7.65
CA ALA A 39 -11.26 -2.30 -7.67
C ALA A 39 -11.59 -2.82 -6.27
N GLY A 40 -12.50 -3.78 -6.18
CA GLY A 40 -12.89 -4.40 -4.91
C GLY A 40 -14.05 -5.38 -5.06
N ARG A 41 -14.60 -5.84 -3.93
CA ARG A 41 -15.55 -6.97 -3.90
C ARG A 41 -17.01 -6.55 -3.96
N THR A 42 -17.34 -5.43 -3.34
CA THR A 42 -18.73 -5.03 -3.09
C THR A 42 -19.15 -4.01 -4.13
N ASP A 43 -19.96 -4.46 -5.09
CA ASP A 43 -20.42 -3.66 -6.24
C ASP A 43 -21.07 -2.34 -5.82
N ALA A 44 -22.15 -2.40 -5.04
CA ALA A 44 -22.87 -1.22 -4.59
C ALA A 44 -21.97 -0.18 -3.89
N ASN A 45 -21.00 -0.64 -3.08
CA ASN A 45 -20.07 0.23 -2.40
C ASN A 45 -19.05 0.87 -3.36
N LEU A 46 -18.54 0.11 -4.35
CA LEU A 46 -17.65 0.65 -5.37
C LEU A 46 -18.36 1.64 -6.29
N ALA A 47 -19.59 1.34 -6.70
CA ALA A 47 -20.41 2.22 -7.54
C ALA A 47 -20.67 3.55 -6.82
N ALA A 48 -21.11 3.49 -5.56
CA ALA A 48 -21.32 4.68 -4.73
C ALA A 48 -20.03 5.49 -4.55
N THR A 49 -18.93 4.82 -4.18
CA THR A 49 -17.63 5.49 -3.98
C THR A 49 -17.11 6.11 -5.29
N ALA A 50 -17.18 5.38 -6.41
CA ALA A 50 -16.72 5.85 -7.71
C ALA A 50 -17.47 7.12 -8.14
N HIS A 51 -18.79 7.15 -7.93
CA HIS A 51 -19.61 8.33 -8.19
C HIS A 51 -19.25 9.49 -7.25
N GLU A 52 -19.13 9.23 -5.94
CA GLU A 52 -18.82 10.23 -4.91
C GLU A 52 -17.51 10.96 -5.19
N ILE A 53 -16.44 10.22 -5.51
CA ILE A 53 -15.09 10.78 -5.64
C ILE A 53 -14.72 11.15 -7.07
N GLY A 54 -15.58 10.82 -8.06
CA GLY A 54 -15.31 11.07 -9.47
C GLY A 54 -14.29 10.11 -10.11
N ALA A 55 -14.29 8.83 -9.70
CA ALA A 55 -13.42 7.83 -10.32
C ALA A 55 -13.84 7.54 -11.76
N SER A 56 -12.86 7.31 -12.65
CA SER A 56 -13.09 7.10 -14.08
C SER A 56 -13.80 5.78 -14.38
N ALA A 57 -13.59 4.76 -13.56
CA ALA A 57 -14.24 3.45 -13.65
C ALA A 57 -14.11 2.67 -12.33
N TYR A 58 -14.85 1.58 -12.21
CA TYR A 58 -14.59 0.56 -11.20
C TYR A 58 -14.80 -0.85 -11.78
N TYR A 59 -14.17 -1.85 -11.17
CA TYR A 59 -14.36 -3.26 -11.53
C TYR A 59 -14.39 -4.15 -10.29
N LEU A 60 -15.13 -5.26 -10.39
CA LEU A 60 -15.16 -6.28 -9.35
C LEU A 60 -13.89 -7.13 -9.37
N LEU A 61 -13.27 -7.26 -8.21
CA LEU A 61 -12.05 -8.01 -7.99
C LEU A 61 -12.00 -8.47 -6.52
N ASP A 62 -11.88 -9.78 -6.32
CA ASP A 62 -11.66 -10.35 -5.00
C ASP A 62 -10.19 -10.74 -4.79
N VAL A 63 -9.54 -10.00 -3.90
CA VAL A 63 -8.24 -10.35 -3.29
C VAL A 63 -8.33 -10.37 -1.76
N GLY A 64 -9.54 -10.52 -1.23
CA GLY A 64 -9.87 -10.33 0.18
C GLY A 64 -9.62 -11.54 1.06
N VAL A 65 -9.18 -12.67 0.50
CA VAL A 65 -8.71 -13.80 1.30
C VAL A 65 -7.39 -13.40 1.94
N VAL A 66 -7.45 -13.00 3.21
CA VAL A 66 -6.33 -12.41 3.96
C VAL A 66 -5.09 -13.28 3.95
N THR A 67 -5.24 -14.60 3.94
CA THR A 67 -4.14 -15.58 3.91
C THR A 67 -3.62 -15.88 2.49
N ASP A 68 -4.29 -15.35 1.46
CA ASP A 68 -3.91 -15.60 0.08
C ASP A 68 -2.97 -14.51 -0.46
N ILE A 69 -1.69 -14.78 -0.34
CA ILE A 69 -0.60 -13.96 -0.87
C ILE A 69 -0.59 -13.85 -2.42
N ARG A 70 -1.32 -14.72 -3.12
CA ARG A 70 -1.26 -14.79 -4.60
C ARG A 70 -1.96 -13.62 -5.27
N GLY A 71 -2.94 -13.01 -4.63
CA GLY A 71 -3.68 -11.85 -5.15
C GLY A 71 -2.75 -10.72 -5.63
N PRO A 72 -1.99 -10.05 -4.72
CA PRO A 72 -1.07 -8.98 -5.11
C PRO A 72 0.01 -9.47 -6.08
N MET A 73 0.55 -10.68 -5.89
CA MET A 73 1.55 -11.24 -6.79
C MET A 73 1.06 -11.38 -8.23
N HIS A 74 -0.12 -11.98 -8.43
CA HIS A 74 -0.68 -12.21 -9.74
C HIS A 74 -1.08 -10.91 -10.44
N LEU A 75 -1.64 -9.95 -9.69
CA LEU A 75 -1.98 -8.64 -10.23
C LEU A 75 -0.72 -7.91 -10.72
N THR A 76 0.29 -7.77 -9.85
CA THR A 76 1.56 -7.16 -10.26
C THR A 76 2.14 -7.84 -11.49
N LYS A 77 2.25 -9.18 -11.50
CA LYS A 77 2.80 -9.93 -12.64
C LYS A 77 2.04 -9.66 -13.94
N ARG A 78 0.70 -9.59 -13.89
CA ARG A 78 -0.14 -9.29 -15.06
C ARG A 78 0.04 -7.86 -15.55
N PHE A 79 0.24 -6.89 -14.66
CA PHE A 79 0.47 -5.50 -15.02
C PHE A 79 1.90 -5.19 -15.48
N LEU A 80 2.90 -6.03 -15.17
CA LEU A 80 4.30 -5.75 -15.50
C LEU A 80 4.53 -5.39 -16.98
N SER A 81 3.93 -6.12 -17.91
CA SER A 81 4.10 -5.81 -19.35
C SER A 81 3.55 -4.42 -19.71
N HIS A 82 2.37 -4.07 -19.20
CA HIS A 82 1.77 -2.76 -19.43
C HIS A 82 2.59 -1.64 -18.77
N LEU A 83 3.02 -1.83 -17.52
CA LEU A 83 3.79 -0.84 -16.76
C LEU A 83 5.17 -0.60 -17.39
N ARG A 84 5.81 -1.64 -17.93
CA ARG A 84 7.09 -1.51 -18.65
C ARG A 84 6.97 -0.68 -19.93
N ALA A 85 5.81 -0.67 -20.57
CA ALA A 85 5.57 0.11 -21.77
C ALA A 85 5.31 1.61 -21.50
N LYS A 86 5.22 2.04 -20.22
CA LYS A 86 5.04 3.44 -19.85
C LYS A 86 6.38 4.15 -19.69
N PRO A 87 6.45 5.50 -19.77
CA PRO A 87 7.68 6.21 -19.44
C PRO A 87 8.10 6.00 -17.97
N HIS A 88 7.12 6.00 -17.06
CA HIS A 88 7.30 5.76 -15.64
C HIS A 88 6.11 5.00 -15.09
N ALA A 89 6.35 4.15 -14.09
CA ALA A 89 5.31 3.40 -13.41
C ALA A 89 5.63 3.23 -11.92
N LEU A 90 4.58 3.05 -11.12
CA LEU A 90 4.67 2.88 -9.68
C LEU A 90 3.76 1.73 -9.24
N ILE A 91 4.30 0.85 -8.42
CA ILE A 91 3.56 -0.20 -7.71
C ILE A 91 3.63 0.15 -6.23
N ILE A 92 2.49 0.27 -5.56
CA ILE A 92 2.42 0.53 -4.12
C ILE A 92 1.73 -0.65 -3.44
N ASN A 93 2.44 -1.31 -2.53
CA ASN A 93 1.87 -2.35 -1.69
C ASN A 93 1.60 -1.80 -0.28
N LEU A 94 0.40 -2.06 0.22
CA LEU A 94 -0.01 -1.66 1.57
C LEU A 94 0.19 -2.83 2.54
N THR A 95 1.24 -2.77 3.36
CA THR A 95 1.54 -3.80 4.37
C THR A 95 0.90 -3.45 5.71
N SER A 96 1.66 -3.49 6.80
CA SER A 96 1.26 -3.12 8.17
C SER A 96 2.48 -3.20 9.08
N ILE A 97 2.47 -2.48 10.20
CA ILE A 97 3.51 -2.59 11.24
C ILE A 97 3.76 -4.03 11.70
N VAL A 98 2.72 -4.89 11.67
CA VAL A 98 2.83 -6.30 12.05
C VAL A 98 3.62 -7.17 11.06
N ALA A 99 3.94 -6.64 9.87
CA ALA A 99 4.90 -7.27 8.97
C ALA A 99 6.31 -7.34 9.57
N PHE A 100 6.62 -6.40 10.47
CA PHE A 100 7.93 -6.25 11.11
C PHE A 100 7.90 -6.73 12.56
N VAL A 101 6.82 -6.41 13.28
CA VAL A 101 6.66 -6.73 14.71
C VAL A 101 5.34 -7.46 14.91
N PRO A 102 5.34 -8.81 14.87
CA PRO A 102 4.13 -9.59 15.03
C PRO A 102 3.44 -9.28 16.37
N PHE A 103 2.11 -9.22 16.35
CA PHE A 103 1.33 -8.93 17.55
C PHE A 103 0.28 -10.00 17.79
N ARG A 104 0.34 -10.65 18.97
CA ARG A 104 -0.47 -11.84 19.29
C ARG A 104 -1.99 -11.62 19.24
N LEU A 105 -2.45 -10.37 19.39
CA LEU A 105 -3.88 -10.04 19.35
C LEU A 105 -4.41 -9.86 17.92
N VAL A 106 -3.51 -9.84 16.93
CA VAL A 106 -3.86 -9.78 15.51
C VAL A 106 -3.80 -11.20 14.95
N ASN A 107 -4.73 -11.53 14.04
CA ASN A 107 -4.81 -12.84 13.42
C ASN A 107 -3.43 -13.33 12.89
N PRO A 108 -2.96 -14.55 13.26
CA PRO A 108 -1.64 -15.04 12.84
C PRO A 108 -1.45 -15.09 11.32
N GLY A 109 -2.50 -15.44 10.57
CA GLY A 109 -2.49 -15.44 9.11
C GLY A 109 -2.32 -14.04 8.52
N TYR A 110 -2.91 -13.02 9.15
CA TYR A 110 -2.70 -11.62 8.76
C TYR A 110 -1.25 -11.18 9.03
N ASN A 111 -0.69 -11.49 10.21
CA ASN A 111 0.73 -11.21 10.52
C ASN A 111 1.65 -11.83 9.46
N GLY A 112 1.47 -13.13 9.19
CA GLY A 112 2.27 -13.86 8.20
C GLY A 112 2.13 -13.31 6.78
N THR A 113 0.92 -12.97 6.36
CA THR A 113 0.67 -12.40 5.02
C THR A 113 1.30 -11.03 4.85
N LYS A 114 1.24 -10.17 5.87
CA LYS A 114 1.88 -8.86 5.83
C LYS A 114 3.41 -8.97 5.84
N ALA A 115 3.98 -9.90 6.62
CA ALA A 115 5.41 -10.19 6.60
C ALA A 115 5.87 -10.71 5.22
N TRP A 116 5.11 -11.63 4.61
CA TRP A 116 5.37 -12.09 3.25
C TRP A 116 5.32 -10.94 2.24
N LEU A 117 4.31 -10.08 2.31
CA LEU A 117 4.15 -8.97 1.37
C LEU A 117 5.27 -7.92 1.52
N HIS A 118 5.76 -7.69 2.74
CA HIS A 118 6.95 -6.87 2.98
C HIS A 118 8.17 -7.45 2.26
N SER A 119 8.55 -8.70 2.56
CA SER A 119 9.71 -9.34 1.93
C SER A 119 9.58 -9.42 0.40
N TRP A 120 8.38 -9.72 -0.10
CA TRP A 120 8.11 -9.76 -1.53
C TRP A 120 8.23 -8.38 -2.19
N THR A 121 7.78 -7.31 -1.54
CA THR A 121 7.91 -5.93 -2.07
C THR A 121 9.37 -5.48 -2.09
N VAL A 122 10.16 -5.84 -1.08
CA VAL A 122 11.60 -5.58 -1.05
C VAL A 122 12.31 -6.27 -2.22
N ILE A 123 12.05 -7.58 -2.44
CA ILE A 123 12.64 -8.31 -3.56
C ILE A 123 12.14 -7.80 -4.92
N LEU A 124 10.85 -7.47 -5.05
CA LEU A 124 10.29 -6.90 -6.28
C LEU A 124 11.01 -5.61 -6.64
N ARG A 125 11.22 -4.71 -5.68
CA ARG A 125 11.93 -3.44 -5.88
C ARG A 125 13.31 -3.68 -6.44
N THR A 126 14.12 -4.51 -5.77
CA THR A 126 15.48 -4.77 -6.22
C THR A 126 15.54 -5.51 -7.56
N ALA A 127 14.60 -6.41 -7.85
CA ALA A 127 14.50 -7.07 -9.14
C ALA A 127 14.19 -6.08 -10.28
N LEU A 128 13.32 -5.09 -10.03
CA LEU A 128 13.02 -4.02 -10.98
C LEU A 128 14.23 -3.10 -11.19
N ASP A 129 14.89 -2.70 -10.10
CA ASP A 129 16.07 -1.82 -10.14
C ASP A 129 17.22 -2.48 -10.92
N ARG A 130 17.53 -3.76 -10.64
CA ARG A 130 18.58 -4.52 -11.36
C ARG A 130 18.25 -4.74 -12.84
N ALA A 131 16.97 -4.80 -13.19
CA ALA A 131 16.54 -4.89 -14.57
C ALA A 131 16.56 -3.54 -15.30
N GLY A 132 16.93 -2.44 -14.61
CA GLY A 132 16.84 -1.09 -15.16
C GLY A 132 15.40 -0.70 -15.54
N ALA A 133 14.41 -1.27 -14.85
CA ALA A 133 13.02 -1.05 -15.18
C ALA A 133 12.61 0.39 -14.83
N ASN A 134 11.74 0.96 -15.66
CA ASN A 134 11.03 2.21 -15.44
C ASN A 134 9.92 2.12 -14.36
N ILE A 135 9.91 1.04 -13.57
CA ILE A 135 8.88 0.74 -12.58
C ILE A 135 9.50 0.83 -11.19
N ARG A 136 8.93 1.68 -10.34
CA ARG A 136 9.30 1.78 -8.93
C ARG A 136 8.33 0.97 -8.06
N ALA A 137 8.84 0.22 -7.09
CA ALA A 137 8.01 -0.47 -6.09
C ALA A 137 8.16 0.19 -4.71
N VAL A 138 7.03 0.56 -4.10
CA VAL A 138 6.95 1.22 -2.80
C VAL A 138 6.10 0.39 -1.85
N GLU A 139 6.51 0.36 -0.59
CA GLU A 139 5.75 -0.22 0.51
C GLU A 139 5.21 0.89 1.41
N ILE A 140 3.93 0.82 1.79
CA ILE A 140 3.33 1.65 2.85
C ILE A 140 3.07 0.77 4.07
N VAL A 141 3.56 1.20 5.23
CA VAL A 141 3.51 0.47 6.51
C VAL A 141 2.66 1.25 7.52
N PRO A 142 1.33 1.09 7.50
CA PRO A 142 0.47 1.75 8.48
C PRO A 142 0.48 1.03 9.84
N PRO A 143 0.25 1.75 10.95
CA PRO A 143 -0.10 1.16 12.24
C PRO A 143 -1.60 0.82 12.25
N THR A 144 -2.23 0.75 13.41
CA THR A 144 -3.70 0.71 13.49
C THR A 144 -4.28 2.02 12.96
N VAL A 145 -5.26 1.92 12.06
CA VAL A 145 -5.94 3.08 11.43
C VAL A 145 -7.44 2.92 11.61
N GLY A 146 -8.10 4.02 11.99
CA GLY A 146 -9.55 4.10 12.16
C GLY A 146 -10.29 3.93 10.82
N THR A 147 -10.56 2.69 10.45
CA THR A 147 -11.21 2.29 9.18
C THR A 147 -12.17 1.14 9.44
N ASP A 148 -13.02 0.80 8.47
CA ASP A 148 -13.95 -0.35 8.61
C ASP A 148 -13.28 -1.71 8.40
N LEU A 149 -11.95 -1.78 8.60
CA LEU A 149 -11.17 -3.01 8.46
C LEU A 149 -11.67 -4.10 9.42
N HIS A 150 -12.15 -3.71 10.60
CA HIS A 150 -12.59 -4.62 11.66
C HIS A 150 -14.10 -4.91 11.64
N ARG A 151 -14.80 -4.64 10.52
CA ARG A 151 -16.26 -4.81 10.40
C ARG A 151 -16.84 -6.20 10.74
N GLU A 152 -16.01 -7.24 10.75
CA GLU A 152 -16.39 -8.62 11.10
C GLU A 152 -15.98 -9.01 12.54
N ALA A 153 -15.35 -8.10 13.29
CA ALA A 153 -14.97 -8.31 14.69
C ALA A 153 -16.19 -8.13 15.63
N PRO A 154 -16.13 -8.66 16.86
CA PRO A 154 -17.20 -8.47 17.85
C PRO A 154 -17.52 -7.00 18.17
N ASP A 155 -16.51 -6.13 18.17
CA ASP A 155 -16.67 -4.68 18.14
C ASP A 155 -16.07 -4.14 16.83
N PRO A 156 -16.92 -3.82 15.83
CA PRO A 156 -16.51 -3.32 14.52
C PRO A 156 -15.67 -2.03 14.55
N ASP A 157 -15.85 -1.21 15.59
CA ASP A 157 -15.27 0.13 15.70
C ASP A 157 -14.11 0.21 16.70
N ASN A 158 -13.63 -0.94 17.21
CA ASN A 158 -12.58 -0.98 18.22
C ASN A 158 -11.23 -0.36 17.78
N ASN A 159 -11.05 -0.07 16.50
CA ASN A 159 -9.88 0.58 15.92
C ASN A 159 -10.10 2.06 15.61
N LYS A 160 -11.30 2.61 15.81
CA LYS A 160 -11.61 4.02 15.60
C LYS A 160 -11.03 4.86 16.74
N LYS A 161 -10.66 6.11 16.44
CA LYS A 161 -9.85 6.96 17.33
C LYS A 161 -10.55 7.31 18.65
N ASP A 162 -11.89 7.33 18.65
CA ASP A 162 -12.73 7.51 19.84
C ASP A 162 -12.64 6.34 20.82
N LYS A 163 -12.48 5.10 20.33
CA LYS A 163 -12.30 3.90 21.17
C LYS A 163 -10.85 3.47 21.35
N ASN A 164 -9.97 3.88 20.44
CA ASN A 164 -8.55 3.58 20.46
C ASN A 164 -7.74 4.86 20.16
N PRO A 165 -7.38 5.65 21.19
CA PRO A 165 -6.63 6.89 21.02
C PRO A 165 -5.26 6.74 20.34
N ALA A 166 -4.71 5.52 20.29
CA ALA A 166 -3.45 5.23 19.61
C ALA A 166 -3.61 4.96 18.10
N ALA A 167 -4.84 4.86 17.59
CA ALA A 167 -5.10 4.69 16.17
C ALA A 167 -4.90 6.02 15.42
N LEU A 168 -4.30 5.93 14.24
CA LEU A 168 -4.24 7.06 13.31
C LEU A 168 -5.57 7.22 12.58
N THR A 169 -5.89 8.45 12.19
CA THR A 169 -6.92 8.70 11.18
C THR A 169 -6.39 8.36 9.78
N VAL A 170 -7.28 8.29 8.80
CA VAL A 170 -6.89 8.03 7.42
C VAL A 170 -6.07 9.21 6.87
N GLU A 171 -6.45 10.43 7.22
CA GLU A 171 -5.80 11.68 6.80
C GLU A 171 -4.35 11.72 7.29
N GLU A 172 -4.10 11.40 8.57
CA GLU A 172 -2.76 11.33 9.16
C GLU A 172 -1.87 10.32 8.39
N VAL A 173 -2.45 9.21 7.91
CA VAL A 173 -1.72 8.23 7.10
C VAL A 173 -1.41 8.77 5.71
N ILE A 174 -2.36 9.44 5.05
CA ILE A 174 -2.15 10.00 3.71
C ILE A 174 -1.06 11.07 3.73
N GLU A 175 -1.02 11.94 4.73
CA GLU A 175 0.02 12.97 4.87
C GLU A 175 1.43 12.34 4.88
N GLU A 176 1.65 11.33 5.72
CA GLU A 176 2.94 10.62 5.82
C GLU A 176 3.29 9.88 4.51
N VAL A 177 2.29 9.26 3.87
CA VAL A 177 2.47 8.58 2.57
C VAL A 177 2.94 9.56 1.50
N VAL A 178 2.30 10.72 1.39
CA VAL A 178 2.65 11.76 0.42
C VAL A 178 4.07 12.27 0.65
N VAL A 179 4.41 12.60 1.91
CA VAL A 179 5.76 13.05 2.28
C VAL A 179 6.79 11.98 1.93
N GLY A 180 6.52 10.71 2.25
CA GLY A 180 7.42 9.59 1.94
C GLY A 180 7.61 9.37 0.44
N LEU A 181 6.55 9.50 -0.36
CA LEU A 181 6.59 9.37 -1.81
C LEU A 181 7.43 10.49 -2.45
N VAL A 182 7.23 11.74 -2.03
CA VAL A 182 7.98 12.91 -2.53
C VAL A 182 9.47 12.83 -2.15
N ARG A 183 9.79 12.23 -1.00
CA ARG A 183 11.18 11.97 -0.59
C ARG A 183 11.83 10.79 -1.34
N GLY A 184 11.06 10.03 -2.12
CA GLY A 184 11.57 8.87 -2.83
C GLY A 184 11.80 7.65 -1.93
N GLY A 185 11.15 7.55 -0.77
CA GLY A 185 11.33 6.40 0.14
C GLY A 185 10.82 5.08 -0.46
N GLY A 186 11.59 3.98 -0.30
CA GLY A 186 11.18 2.65 -0.77
C GLY A 186 10.17 1.96 0.17
N ILE A 187 10.29 2.23 1.47
CA ILE A 187 9.37 1.81 2.54
C ILE A 187 8.96 3.06 3.31
N ILE A 188 7.65 3.29 3.42
CA ILE A 188 7.07 4.49 4.02
C ILE A 188 6.23 4.07 5.23
N GLY A 189 6.69 4.39 6.43
CA GLY A 189 5.90 4.19 7.65
C GLY A 189 5.02 5.40 7.96
N ALA A 190 3.90 5.18 8.67
CA ALA A 190 3.09 6.24 9.26
C ALA A 190 3.07 6.15 10.79
N GLY A 191 3.12 7.30 11.48
CA GLY A 191 3.16 7.38 12.95
C GLY A 191 4.20 6.44 13.58
N PRO A 192 3.84 5.56 14.54
CA PRO A 192 4.81 4.68 15.19
C PRO A 192 5.53 3.71 14.23
N SER A 193 4.96 3.40 13.05
CA SER A 193 5.64 2.60 12.03
C SER A 193 6.89 3.29 11.46
N VAL A 194 6.98 4.63 11.49
CA VAL A 194 8.18 5.37 11.04
C VAL A 194 9.42 4.90 11.81
N GLY A 195 9.30 4.71 13.12
CA GLY A 195 10.41 4.23 13.96
C GLY A 195 10.80 2.79 13.64
N VAL A 196 9.83 1.93 13.32
CA VAL A 196 10.07 0.54 12.93
C VAL A 196 10.81 0.47 11.60
N VAL A 197 10.35 1.23 10.59
CA VAL A 197 10.98 1.28 9.26
C VAL A 197 12.41 1.82 9.36
N LYS A 198 12.65 2.87 10.15
CA LYS A 198 14.02 3.39 10.38
C LYS A 198 14.95 2.34 10.98
N ARG A 199 14.47 1.54 11.95
CA ARG A 199 15.28 0.45 12.52
C ARG A 199 15.54 -0.65 11.51
N TRP A 200 14.55 -1.01 10.70
CA TRP A 200 14.74 -2.01 9.64
C TRP A 200 15.85 -1.60 8.67
N TYR A 201 15.84 -0.36 8.17
CA TYR A 201 16.91 0.15 7.31
C TYR A 201 18.26 0.12 8.03
N ARG A 202 18.33 0.69 9.24
CA ARG A 202 19.57 0.73 10.03
C ARG A 202 20.19 -0.66 10.25
N ASP A 203 19.37 -1.66 10.54
CA ASP A 203 19.85 -2.97 10.99
C ASP A 203 20.03 -3.96 9.83
N PHE A 204 19.27 -3.81 8.73
CA PHE A 204 19.24 -4.81 7.64
C PHE A 204 19.65 -4.28 6.26
N GLU A 205 19.63 -2.97 5.98
CA GLU A 205 19.91 -2.45 4.63
C GLU A 205 21.30 -2.86 4.14
N GLY A 206 22.34 -2.62 4.94
CA GLY A 206 23.72 -2.99 4.56
C GLY A 206 23.91 -4.50 4.35
N THR A 207 23.28 -5.33 5.19
CA THR A 207 23.30 -6.79 5.00
C THR A 207 22.55 -7.19 3.73
N TYR A 208 21.39 -6.59 3.49
CA TYR A 208 20.57 -6.86 2.32
C TYR A 208 21.31 -6.49 1.03
N GLU A 209 21.89 -5.29 0.96
CA GLU A 209 22.68 -4.84 -0.18
C GLU A 209 23.88 -5.77 -0.44
N ALA A 210 24.60 -6.17 0.61
CA ALA A 210 25.72 -7.11 0.48
C ALA A 210 25.28 -8.46 -0.09
N MET A 211 24.13 -9.00 0.37
CA MET A 211 23.57 -10.25 -0.16
C MET A 211 23.15 -10.13 -1.63
N MET A 212 22.75 -8.95 -2.08
CA MET A 212 22.34 -8.72 -3.47
C MET A 212 23.52 -8.49 -4.43
N VAL A 213 24.70 -8.12 -3.94
CA VAL A 213 25.92 -7.97 -4.76
C VAL A 213 26.57 -9.31 -5.10
N ILE A 214 26.29 -10.37 -4.32
CA ILE A 214 26.78 -11.73 -4.61
C ILE A 214 26.14 -12.19 -5.93
N LYS A 215 26.98 -12.38 -6.94
CA LYS A 215 26.63 -12.86 -8.29
C LYS A 215 26.39 -14.35 -8.31
#